data_AF-B3R9K6-F1
#
_entry.id   AF-B3R9K6-F1
#
_cell.length_a   1.000
_cell.length_b   1.000
_cell.length_c   1.000
_cell.angle_alpha   90.00
_cell.angle_beta   90.00
_cell.angle_gamma   90.00
#
_symmetry.space_group_name_H-M   'P 1'
#
loop_
_entity.id
_entity.type
_entity.pdbx_description
1 polymer ?
#
loop_
_entity_poly.entity_id
_entity_poly.type
_entity_poly.pdbx_seq_one_letter_code
_entity_poly.pdbx_strand_id
1 'polypeptide(L)'
;MAKADPKLEAWLKSGKYLPEPLRDFHDQKEVFMAMHEIVNVEGNAMAARVDWISGQCYVIDIFLWFMARRGYTLQRSRAPVPFLDLEQTVSEQTAKREAHFTALLTGAMKGPS
;
A
#
# COMPACT_ATOMS: atom_id res chain seq x y z
N MET A 1 -11.59 5.69 12.59
CA MET A 1 -10.22 6.15 12.25
C MET A 1 -10.17 7.64 12.58
N ALA A 2 -9.12 8.11 13.25
CA ALA A 2 -8.96 9.55 13.45
C ALA A 2 -9.01 10.23 12.07
N LYS A 3 -9.82 11.28 11.94
CA LYS A 3 -9.94 12.02 10.68
C LYS A 3 -8.57 12.66 10.42
N ALA A 4 -8.01 12.39 9.23
CA ALA A 4 -6.72 12.96 8.86
C ALA A 4 -6.77 14.50 8.94
N ASP A 5 -5.67 15.10 9.36
CA ASP A 5 -5.54 16.55 9.45
C ASP A 5 -5.81 17.19 8.06
N PRO A 6 -6.61 18.27 7.97
CA PRO A 6 -6.92 18.92 6.70
C PRO A 6 -5.69 19.32 5.88
N LYS A 7 -4.58 19.66 6.54
CA LYS A 7 -3.30 19.99 5.90
C LYS A 7 -2.63 18.77 5.27
N LEU A 8 -2.69 17.62 5.95
CA LEU A 8 -2.21 16.35 5.40
C LEU A 8 -3.04 15.97 4.17
N GLU A 9 -4.38 16.07 4.26
CA GLU A 9 -5.27 15.75 3.16
C GLU A 9 -5.07 16.64 1.93
N ALA A 10 -4.89 17.95 2.13
CA ALA A 10 -4.58 18.87 1.04
C ALA A 10 -3.25 18.53 0.36
N TRP A 11 -2.24 18.11 1.13
CA TRP A 11 -0.95 17.70 0.59
C TRP A 11 -1.03 16.38 -0.18
N LEU A 12 -1.77 15.38 0.32
CA LEU A 12 -2.02 14.13 -0.40
C LEU A 12 -2.73 14.39 -1.74
N LYS A 13 -3.78 15.22 -1.74
CA LYS A 13 -4.49 15.59 -2.98
C LYS A 13 -3.62 16.34 -3.99
N SER A 14 -2.55 16.98 -3.54
CA SER A 14 -1.62 17.69 -4.43
C SER A 14 -0.69 16.76 -5.22
N GLY A 15 -0.59 15.48 -4.88
CA GLY A 15 0.31 14.52 -5.55
C GLY A 15 1.81 14.77 -5.35
N LYS A 16 2.21 15.78 -4.55
CA LYS A 16 3.62 16.18 -4.36
C LYS A 16 4.53 15.10 -3.77
N TYR A 17 3.96 14.03 -3.21
CA TYR A 17 4.69 12.87 -2.72
C TYR A 17 5.16 11.91 -3.82
N LEU A 18 4.67 12.10 -5.06
CA LEU A 18 5.04 11.32 -6.23
C LEU A 18 6.03 12.11 -7.11
N PRO A 19 6.91 11.41 -7.86
CA PRO A 19 7.60 11.96 -9.02
C PRO A 19 6.60 12.54 -10.03
N GLU A 20 7.03 13.55 -10.79
CA GLU A 20 6.16 14.25 -11.75
C GLU A 20 5.42 13.33 -12.73
N PRO A 21 6.05 12.31 -13.36
CA PRO A 21 5.36 11.38 -14.27
C PRO A 21 4.29 10.50 -13.59
N LEU A 22 4.25 10.51 -12.26
CA LEU A 22 3.28 9.76 -11.47
C LEU A 22 2.25 10.67 -10.81
N ARG A 23 2.22 11.98 -11.11
CA ARG A 23 1.22 12.90 -10.53
C ARG A 23 -0.07 12.98 -11.34
N ASP A 24 0.04 12.83 -12.66
CA ASP A 24 -1.12 12.78 -13.56
C ASP A 24 -1.52 11.34 -13.84
N PHE A 25 -2.83 11.08 -13.88
CA PHE A 25 -3.39 9.76 -14.14
C PHE A 25 -3.04 9.25 -15.54
N HIS A 26 -2.97 10.15 -16.54
CA HIS A 26 -2.61 9.78 -17.90
C HIS A 26 -1.17 9.28 -17.97
N ASP A 27 -0.23 10.00 -17.37
CA ASP A 27 1.18 9.61 -17.33
C ASP A 27 1.43 8.38 -16.45
N GLN A 28 0.68 8.24 -15.35
CA GLN A 28 0.73 7.02 -14.52
C GLN A 28 0.42 5.77 -15.34
N LYS A 29 -0.62 5.81 -16.19
CA LYS A 29 -1.01 4.68 -17.04
C LYS A 29 0.14 4.25 -17.94
N GLU A 30 0.81 5.20 -18.59
CA GLU A 30 1.95 4.91 -19.46
C GLU A 30 3.11 4.28 -18.69
N VAL A 31 3.38 4.73 -17.46
CA VAL A 31 4.40 4.10 -16.60
C VAL A 31 4.04 2.65 -16.25
N PHE A 32 2.78 2.38 -15.88
CA PHE A 32 2.34 1.02 -15.54
C PHE A 32 2.26 0.10 -16.77
N MET A 33 1.88 0.61 -17.94
CA MET A 33 1.93 -0.15 -19.19
C MET A 33 3.37 -0.51 -19.55
N ALA A 34 4.29 0.47 -19.54
CA ALA A 34 5.70 0.22 -19.80
C ALA A 34 6.29 -0.77 -18.77
N MET A 35 5.89 -0.68 -17.51
CA MET A 35 6.29 -1.66 -16.49
C MET A 35 5.80 -3.07 -16.84
N HIS A 36 4.53 -3.23 -17.21
CA HIS A 36 3.96 -4.53 -17.57
C HIS A 36 4.60 -5.13 -18.83
N GLU A 37 4.87 -4.32 -19.85
CA GLU A 37 5.50 -4.76 -21.10
C GLU A 37 6.97 -5.16 -20.91
N ILE A 38 7.72 -4.40 -20.11
CA ILE A 38 9.16 -4.64 -19.88
C ILE A 38 9.39 -5.80 -18.92
N VAL A 39 8.56 -5.89 -17.88
CA VAL A 39 8.65 -6.97 -16.90
C VAL A 39 7.85 -8.13 -17.46
N ASN A 40 8.46 -8.89 -18.38
CA ASN A 40 7.85 -10.09 -18.94
C ASN A 40 7.50 -11.07 -17.80
N VAL A 41 6.20 -11.14 -17.47
CA VAL A 41 5.65 -11.88 -16.32
C VAL A 41 5.71 -13.40 -16.55
N GLU A 42 5.97 -13.84 -17.79
CA GLU A 42 5.98 -15.25 -18.21
C GLU A 42 7.03 -16.13 -17.49
N GLY A 43 8.05 -15.53 -16.85
CA GLY A 43 9.08 -16.26 -16.10
C GLY A 43 8.92 -16.29 -14.58
N ASN A 44 7.95 -15.55 -14.02
CA ASN A 44 7.85 -15.40 -12.57
C ASN A 44 6.80 -16.37 -12.00
N ALA A 45 7.27 -17.51 -11.47
CA ALA A 45 6.45 -18.59 -10.92
C ALA A 45 5.41 -18.14 -9.86
N MET A 46 5.58 -16.96 -9.25
CA MET A 46 4.57 -16.39 -8.37
C MET A 46 3.32 -15.90 -9.11
N ALA A 47 3.43 -15.28 -10.28
CA ALA A 47 2.31 -14.68 -11.01
C ALA A 47 1.21 -15.69 -11.42
N ALA A 48 1.56 -16.97 -11.53
CA ALA A 48 0.64 -18.04 -11.92
C ALA A 48 -0.33 -18.48 -10.79
N ARG A 49 -0.11 -18.09 -9.53
CA ARG A 49 -0.87 -18.60 -8.36
C ARG A 49 -1.17 -17.56 -7.29
N VAL A 50 -1.32 -16.30 -7.68
CA VAL A 50 -1.43 -15.22 -6.70
C VAL A 50 -2.89 -15.04 -6.24
N ASP A 51 -3.17 -15.26 -4.95
CA ASP A 51 -4.38 -14.74 -4.32
C ASP A 51 -4.40 -13.19 -4.40
N TRP A 52 -5.57 -12.56 -4.31
CA TRP A 52 -5.70 -11.10 -4.51
C TRP A 52 -4.77 -10.26 -3.60
N ILE A 53 -4.48 -10.73 -2.38
CA ILE A 53 -3.61 -10.03 -1.41
C ILE A 53 -2.16 -10.16 -1.85
N SER A 54 -1.73 -11.38 -2.17
CA SER A 54 -0.40 -11.65 -2.72
C SER A 54 -0.19 -10.87 -4.05
N GLY A 55 -1.27 -10.61 -4.81
CA GLY A 55 -1.25 -9.89 -6.08
C GLY A 55 -0.93 -8.42 -5.88
N GLN A 56 -1.47 -7.82 -4.82
CA GLN A 56 -1.16 -6.44 -4.45
C GLN A 56 0.27 -6.29 -3.93
N CYS A 57 0.76 -7.22 -3.11
CA CYS A 57 2.16 -7.23 -2.66
C CYS A 57 3.13 -7.36 -3.84
N TYR A 58 2.82 -8.23 -4.80
CA TYR A 58 3.59 -8.42 -6.03
C TYR A 58 3.67 -7.14 -6.87
N VAL A 59 2.54 -6.45 -7.07
CA VAL A 59 2.52 -5.19 -7.84
C VAL A 59 3.37 -4.12 -7.17
N ILE A 60 3.32 -3.99 -5.84
CA ILE A 60 4.14 -3.03 -5.11
C ILE A 60 5.63 -3.37 -5.23
N ASP A 61 6.00 -4.64 -5.06
CA ASP A 61 7.40 -5.07 -5.14
C ASP A 61 8.00 -4.84 -6.53
N ILE A 62 7.29 -5.24 -7.58
CA ILE A 62 7.73 -5.01 -8.96
C ILE A 62 7.80 -3.52 -9.28
N PHE A 63 6.81 -2.74 -8.82
CA PHE A 63 6.84 -1.30 -9.00
C PHE A 63 8.07 -0.69 -8.33
N LEU A 64 8.35 -1.03 -7.06
CA LEU A 64 9.53 -0.53 -6.34
C LEU A 64 10.83 -0.96 -7.03
N TRP A 65 10.92 -2.21 -7.49
CA TRP A 65 12.08 -2.69 -8.25
C TRP A 65 12.26 -1.96 -9.58
N PHE A 66 11.17 -1.77 -10.33
CA PHE A 66 11.15 -1.04 -11.60
C PHE A 66 11.59 0.42 -11.41
N MET A 67 11.16 1.05 -10.32
CA MET A 67 11.55 2.41 -9.95
C MET A 67 13.01 2.48 -9.49
N ALA A 68 13.48 1.51 -8.71
CA ALA A 68 14.88 1.42 -8.26
C ALA A 68 15.86 1.29 -9.44
N ARG A 69 15.50 0.51 -10.47
CA ARG A 69 16.28 0.41 -11.73
C ARG A 69 16.43 1.75 -12.47
N ARG A 70 15.61 2.74 -12.14
CA ARG A 70 15.60 4.10 -12.72
C ARG A 70 16.14 5.16 -11.74
N GLY A 71 16.77 4.73 -10.64
CA GLY A 71 17.39 5.63 -9.65
C GLY A 71 16.43 6.20 -8.61
N TYR A 72 15.17 5.74 -8.57
CA TYR A 72 14.21 6.16 -7.53
C TYR A 72 14.32 5.28 -6.29
N THR A 73 14.15 5.87 -5.11
CA THR A 73 14.08 5.14 -3.84
C THR A 73 12.88 5.58 -3.02
N LEU A 74 12.34 4.69 -2.21
CA LEU A 74 11.33 5.07 -1.22
C LEU A 74 12.02 5.78 -0.06
N GLN A 75 11.61 7.02 0.20
CA GLN A 75 12.17 7.84 1.27
C GLN A 75 11.05 8.50 2.07
N ARG A 76 11.28 8.70 3.37
CA ARG A 76 10.34 9.44 4.22
C ARG A 76 10.28 10.89 3.76
N SER A 77 9.06 11.39 3.51
CA SER A 77 8.83 12.78 3.14
C SER A 77 9.30 13.73 4.26
N ARG A 78 9.86 14.86 3.85
CA ARG A 78 10.26 15.98 4.73
C ARG A 78 9.26 17.14 4.71
N ALA A 79 8.12 16.97 4.05
CA ALA A 79 7.11 18.03 3.97
C ALA A 79 6.60 18.40 5.38
N PRO A 80 6.39 19.68 5.69
CA PRO A 80 5.97 20.13 7.02
C PRO A 80 4.45 19.92 7.22
N VAL A 81 4.00 18.67 7.14
CA VAL A 81 2.61 18.26 7.35
C VAL A 81 2.53 17.24 8.49
N PRO A 82 1.40 17.18 9.22
CA PRO A 82 1.25 16.27 10.35
C PRO A 82 1.01 14.84 9.85
N PHE A 83 2.09 14.14 9.50
CA PHE A 83 2.05 12.75 9.06
C PHE A 83 1.51 11.83 10.15
N LEU A 84 0.81 10.77 9.73
CA LEU A 84 0.43 9.67 10.62
C LEU A 84 1.67 8.83 10.95
N ASP A 85 1.69 8.28 12.16
CA ASP A 85 2.73 7.34 12.57
C ASP A 85 2.43 5.94 11.99
N LEU A 86 3.37 5.42 11.21
CA LEU A 86 3.21 4.15 10.51
C LEU A 86 3.19 2.96 11.48
N GLU A 87 4.10 2.93 12.45
CA GLU A 87 4.23 1.84 13.41
C GLU A 87 3.01 1.78 14.33
N GLN A 88 2.59 2.94 14.83
CA GLN A 88 1.36 3.07 15.60
C GLN A 88 0.16 2.58 14.80
N THR A 89 0.03 3.00 13.54
CA THR A 89 -1.08 2.59 12.67
C THR A 89 -1.10 1.06 12.49
N VAL A 90 0.05 0.45 12.18
CA VAL A 90 0.16 -1.00 12.00
C VAL A 90 -0.16 -1.75 13.29
N SER A 91 0.38 -1.28 14.42
CA SER A 91 0.16 -1.87 15.74
C SER A 91 -1.32 -1.83 16.13
N GLU A 92 -1.98 -0.67 15.99
CA GLU A 92 -3.41 -0.51 16.30
C GLU A 92 -4.31 -1.39 15.44
N GLN A 93 -4.00 -1.55 14.15
CA GLN A 93 -4.79 -2.42 13.28
C GLN A 93 -4.57 -3.90 13.59
N THR A 94 -3.35 -4.28 13.99
CA THR A 94 -3.03 -5.64 14.42
C THR A 94 -3.79 -5.99 15.70
N ALA A 95 -3.73 -5.13 16.72
CA ALA A 95 -4.46 -5.30 17.96
C ALA A 95 -5.98 -5.39 17.75
N LYS A 96 -6.55 -4.59 16.83
CA LYS A 96 -7.98 -4.67 16.47
C LYS A 96 -8.37 -6.02 15.86
N ARG A 97 -7.53 -6.55 14.95
CA ARG A 97 -7.77 -7.87 14.34
C ARG A 97 -7.72 -8.98 15.40
N GLU A 98 -6.74 -8.93 16.29
CA GLU A 98 -6.60 -9.89 17.40
C GLU A 98 -7.81 -9.82 18.34
N ALA A 99 -8.19 -8.62 18.78
CA ALA A 99 -9.35 -8.44 19.65
C ALA A 99 -10.65 -8.95 19.01
N HIS A 100 -10.85 -8.70 17.71
CA HIS A 100 -12.01 -9.20 16.97
C HIS A 100 -12.00 -10.74 16.87
N PHE A 101 -10.83 -11.35 16.64
CA PHE A 101 -10.68 -12.80 16.61
C PHE A 101 -10.96 -13.44 17.98
N THR A 102 -10.43 -12.87 19.07
CA THR A 102 -10.73 -13.33 20.44
C THR A 102 -12.21 -13.19 20.78
N ALA A 103 -12.87 -12.10 20.37
CA ALA A 103 -14.30 -11.89 20.57
C ALA A 103 -15.16 -12.95 19.85
N LEU A 104 -14.78 -13.34 18.63
CA LEU A 104 -15.44 -14.41 17.88
C LEU A 104 -15.27 -15.78 18.55
N LEU A 105 -14.06 -16.11 19.01
CA LEU A 105 -13.79 -17.38 19.71
C LEU A 105 -14.56 -17.47 21.03
N THR A 106 -14.54 -16.41 21.83
CA THR A 106 -15.24 -16.38 23.13
C THR A 106 -16.76 -16.33 22.98
N GLY A 107 -17.28 -15.70 21.93
CA GLY A 107 -18.69 -15.73 21.57
C GLY A 107 -19.16 -17.10 21.04
N ALA A 108 -18.33 -17.78 20.24
CA ALA A 108 -18.61 -19.13 19.75
C ALA A 108 -18.59 -20.20 20.86
N MET A 109 -17.80 -20.00 21.92
CA MET A 109 -17.79 -20.89 23.10
C MET A 109 -18.98 -20.68 24.04
N LYS A 110 -19.85 -19.69 23.79
CA LYS A 110 -20.90 -19.25 24.72
C LYS A 110 -22.35 -19.59 24.32
N GLY A 111 -22.61 -20.52 23.40
CA GLY A 111 -24.00 -20.93 23.13
C GLY A 111 -24.19 -22.35 22.58
N PRO A 112 -25.43 -22.92 22.64
CA PRO A 112 -26.60 -22.56 23.46
C PRO A 112 -26.74 -23.49 24.70
N SER A 113 -27.29 -22.97 25.79
CA SER A 113 -27.82 -23.78 26.91
C SER A 113 -29.21 -24.30 26.61
#